data_AF-G5QWE2-F1
#
_entry.id   AF-G5QWE2-F1
#
_cell.length_a   1.000
_cell.length_b   1.000
_cell.length_c   1.000
_cell.angle_alpha   90.00
_cell.angle_beta   90.00
_cell.angle_gamma   90.00
#
_symmetry.space_group_name_H-M   'P 1'
#
loop_
_entity.id
_entity.type
_entity.pdbx_description
1 polymer ?
#
loop_
_entity_poly.entity_id
_entity_poly.type
_entity_poly.pdbx_seq_one_letter_code
_entity_poly.pdbx_strand_id
1 'polypeptide(L)'
;MTQKNESQRQDRVAAWSRHAESELSAYQSAAKLDLQAQKPRDHKLCASLEEAIRRSGLRDGMTVSFHHAFRGGDLTINLVMETIAKMGFKNLTLASSSLSDCHAPLVEHIRNGVVSRIYTSGLRGPLAEASAACSRMVQPYSSASVCRAVTP
;
A
#
# COMPACT_ATOMS: atom_id res chain seq x y z
N MET A 1 52.74 -22.09 -20.81
CA MET A 1 52.14 -21.30 -19.71
C MET A 1 50.60 -21.36 -19.69
N THR A 2 49.93 -21.66 -20.81
CA THR A 2 48.47 -21.54 -20.99
C THR A 2 47.64 -22.63 -20.27
N GLN A 3 48.13 -23.87 -20.25
CA GLN A 3 47.39 -25.01 -19.63
C GLN A 3 47.24 -24.89 -18.10
N LYS A 4 48.21 -24.28 -17.40
CA LYS A 4 48.17 -24.13 -15.93
C LYS A 4 47.08 -23.14 -15.48
N ASN A 5 46.78 -22.14 -16.31
CA ASN A 5 45.76 -21.14 -16.03
C ASN A 5 44.34 -21.68 -16.31
N GLU A 6 44.19 -22.57 -17.30
CA GLU A 6 42.92 -23.25 -17.58
C GLU A 6 42.53 -24.22 -16.48
N SER A 7 43.49 -24.98 -15.94
CA SER A 7 43.28 -25.86 -14.79
C SER A 7 42.85 -25.07 -13.55
N GLN A 8 43.53 -23.97 -13.21
CA GLN A 8 43.13 -23.13 -12.08
C GLN A 8 41.74 -22.51 -12.25
N ARG A 9 41.34 -22.16 -13.49
CA ARG A 9 39.99 -21.68 -13.77
C ARG A 9 38.95 -22.78 -13.58
N GLN A 10 39.24 -23.99 -14.06
CA GLN A 10 38.37 -25.15 -13.92
C GLN A 10 38.20 -25.56 -12.45
N ASP A 11 39.26 -25.54 -11.66
CA ASP A 11 39.23 -25.88 -10.23
C ASP A 11 38.38 -24.88 -9.43
N ARG A 12 38.48 -23.58 -9.75
CA ARG A 12 37.65 -22.53 -9.14
C ARG A 12 36.18 -22.66 -9.50
N VAL A 13 35.86 -22.99 -10.75
CA VAL A 13 34.48 -23.22 -11.20
C VAL A 13 33.91 -24.47 -10.51
N ALA A 14 34.68 -25.55 -10.41
CA ALA A 14 34.25 -26.78 -9.73
C ALA A 14 34.05 -26.57 -8.22
N ALA A 15 34.88 -25.76 -7.56
CA ALA A 15 34.69 -25.39 -6.15
C ALA A 15 33.41 -24.57 -5.95
N TRP A 16 33.12 -23.61 -6.85
CA TRP A 16 31.88 -22.83 -6.80
C TRP A 16 30.63 -23.68 -7.03
N SER A 17 30.63 -24.57 -8.03
CA SER A 17 29.49 -25.45 -8.31
C SER A 17 29.15 -26.36 -7.12
N ARG A 18 30.17 -26.95 -6.48
CA ARG A 18 29.96 -27.79 -5.28
C ARG A 18 29.37 -27.02 -4.09
N HIS A 19 29.69 -25.74 -3.97
CA HIS A 19 29.17 -24.87 -2.91
C HIS A 19 27.76 -24.34 -3.21
N ALA A 20 27.42 -24.16 -4.49
CA ALA A 20 26.09 -23.74 -4.93
C ALA A 20 25.06 -24.88 -4.79
N GLU A 21 25.48 -26.14 -4.99
CA GLU A 21 24.63 -27.32 -4.83
C GLU A 21 24.29 -27.66 -3.37
N SER A 22 25.08 -27.20 -2.38
CA SER A 22 24.88 -27.56 -0.97
C SER A 22 23.92 -26.65 -0.20
N GLU A 23 23.74 -25.39 -0.63
CA GLU A 23 23.01 -24.38 0.15
C GLU A 23 21.72 -23.88 -0.53
N LEU A 24 21.49 -24.20 -1.81
CA LEU A 24 20.32 -23.72 -2.55
C LEU A 24 19.68 -24.88 -3.32
N SER A 25 18.40 -25.13 -3.03
CA SER A 25 17.58 -26.03 -3.85
C SER A 25 17.61 -25.55 -5.31
N ALA A 26 17.84 -26.47 -6.24
CA ALA A 26 17.75 -26.19 -7.66
C ALA A 26 16.40 -25.51 -7.97
N TYR A 27 16.45 -24.38 -8.68
CA TYR A 27 15.23 -23.69 -9.12
C TYR A 27 14.44 -24.62 -10.03
N GLN A 28 13.26 -25.05 -9.58
CA GLN A 28 12.34 -25.82 -10.39
C GLN A 28 11.39 -24.84 -11.09
N SER A 29 11.47 -24.78 -12.41
CA SER A 29 10.52 -24.01 -13.22
C SER A 29 9.17 -24.72 -13.21
N ALA A 30 8.27 -24.32 -12.32
CA ALA A 30 6.86 -24.69 -12.42
C ALA A 30 6.20 -23.88 -13.54
N ALA A 31 5.41 -24.54 -14.38
CA ALA A 31 4.64 -23.83 -15.40
C ALA A 31 3.66 -22.88 -14.71
N LYS A 32 3.53 -21.65 -15.22
CA LYS A 32 2.63 -20.63 -14.68
C LYS A 32 1.18 -21.13 -14.56
N LEU A 33 0.77 -22.04 -15.45
CA LEU A 33 -0.54 -22.70 -15.44
C LEU A 33 -0.74 -23.57 -14.20
N ASP A 34 0.26 -24.36 -13.80
CA ASP A 34 0.17 -25.25 -12.64
C ASP A 34 0.08 -24.45 -11.33
N LEU A 35 0.84 -23.35 -11.23
CA LEU A 35 0.76 -22.41 -10.11
C LEU A 35 -0.59 -21.69 -10.02
N GLN A 36 -1.26 -21.49 -11.15
CA GLN A 36 -2.59 -20.88 -11.22
C GLN A 36 -3.71 -21.86 -10.90
N ALA A 37 -3.50 -23.16 -11.10
CA ALA A 37 -4.45 -24.22 -10.76
C ALA A 37 -4.40 -24.59 -9.26
N GLN A 38 -3.23 -24.51 -8.64
CA GLN A 38 -3.04 -24.85 -7.22
C GLN A 38 -3.58 -23.80 -6.23
N LYS A 39 -3.80 -22.55 -6.67
CA LYS A 39 -4.30 -21.48 -5.81
C LYS A 39 -5.82 -21.33 -6.00
N PRO A 40 -6.64 -21.51 -4.95
CA PRO A 40 -8.07 -21.19 -5.02
C PRO A 40 -8.18 -19.74 -5.47
N ARG A 41 -8.85 -19.42 -6.58
CA ARG A 41 -8.85 -18.03 -7.10
C ARG A 41 -9.67 -17.08 -6.23
N ASP A 42 -10.57 -17.63 -5.43
CA ASP A 42 -11.61 -16.85 -4.76
C ASP A 42 -11.26 -16.43 -3.34
N HIS A 43 -10.14 -16.89 -2.77
CA HIS A 43 -9.77 -16.54 -1.39
C HIS A 43 -9.58 -15.03 -1.18
N LYS A 44 -9.26 -14.27 -2.23
CA LYS A 44 -9.09 -12.80 -2.15
C LYS A 44 -10.36 -12.02 -2.50
N LEU A 45 -11.37 -12.69 -3.04
CA LEU A 45 -12.64 -12.05 -3.35
C LEU A 45 -13.39 -11.80 -2.04
N CYS A 46 -13.99 -10.63 -1.93
CA CYS A 46 -14.86 -10.25 -0.83
C CYS A 46 -16.24 -9.96 -1.43
N ALA A 47 -17.30 -10.42 -0.75
CA ALA A 47 -18.66 -10.23 -1.21
C ALA A 47 -19.12 -8.76 -1.13
N SER A 48 -18.51 -7.98 -0.22
CA SER A 48 -18.80 -6.57 -0.03
C SER A 48 -17.56 -5.79 0.44
N LEU A 49 -17.66 -4.46 0.41
CA LEU A 49 -16.60 -3.58 0.86
C LEU A 49 -16.40 -3.64 2.39
N GLU A 50 -17.48 -3.79 3.14
CA GLU A 50 -17.45 -3.98 4.60
C GLU A 50 -16.66 -5.23 4.96
N GLU A 51 -16.88 -6.34 4.23
CA GLU A 51 -16.13 -7.58 4.44
C GLU A 51 -14.65 -7.40 4.11
N ALA A 52 -14.33 -6.64 3.05
CA ALA A 52 -12.95 -6.32 2.72
C ALA A 52 -12.27 -5.49 3.83
N ILE A 53 -12.96 -4.50 4.41
CA ILE A 53 -12.47 -3.68 5.52
C ILE A 53 -12.31 -4.52 6.80
N ARG A 54 -13.24 -5.43 7.08
CA ARG A 54 -13.15 -6.33 8.24
C ARG A 54 -11.97 -7.29 8.10
N ARG A 55 -11.81 -7.90 6.92
CA ARG A 55 -10.71 -8.83 6.62
C ARG A 55 -9.34 -8.16 6.54
N SER A 56 -9.29 -6.86 6.21
CA SER A 56 -8.03 -6.10 6.25
C SER A 56 -7.54 -5.85 7.67
N GLY A 57 -8.40 -6.03 8.69
CA GLY A 57 -8.06 -5.80 10.08
C GLY A 57 -7.91 -4.33 10.42
N LEU A 58 -8.64 -3.44 9.71
CA LEU A 58 -8.64 -2.01 9.97
C LEU A 58 -9.04 -1.72 11.42
N ARG A 59 -8.33 -0.78 12.06
CA ARG A 59 -8.59 -0.29 13.41
C ARG A 59 -8.55 1.23 13.44
N ASP A 60 -9.14 1.80 14.48
CA ASP A 60 -9.05 3.23 14.73
C ASP A 60 -7.59 3.70 14.82
N GLY A 61 -7.30 4.86 14.26
CA GLY A 61 -5.94 5.42 14.23
C GLY A 61 -5.03 4.89 13.11
N MET A 62 -5.47 3.91 12.31
CA MET A 62 -4.70 3.41 11.17
C MET A 62 -4.65 4.40 9.99
N THR A 63 -3.74 4.13 9.06
CA THR A 63 -3.57 4.91 7.83
C THR A 63 -4.13 4.17 6.63
N VAL A 64 -4.98 4.83 5.86
CA VAL A 64 -5.53 4.34 4.59
C VAL A 64 -4.97 5.16 3.43
N SER A 65 -4.60 4.51 2.33
CA SER A 65 -3.99 5.19 1.18
C SER A 65 -4.74 4.96 -0.12
N PHE A 66 -4.72 5.97 -0.98
CA PHE A 66 -5.43 5.96 -2.26
C PHE A 66 -4.59 6.58 -3.38
N HIS A 67 -4.82 6.09 -4.59
CA HIS A 67 -4.21 6.60 -5.81
C HIS A 67 -5.27 7.39 -6.60
N HIS A 68 -4.85 8.45 -7.29
CA HIS A 68 -5.76 9.42 -7.93
C HIS A 68 -5.83 9.25 -9.46
N ALA A 69 -5.68 8.01 -9.96
CA ALA A 69 -5.63 7.73 -11.40
C ALA A 69 -6.93 8.11 -12.13
N PHE A 70 -8.06 8.04 -11.43
CA PHE A 70 -9.38 8.42 -11.95
C PHE A 70 -9.64 9.93 -11.96
N ARG A 71 -8.69 10.74 -11.46
CA ARG A 71 -8.75 12.22 -11.42
C ARG A 71 -10.09 12.70 -10.83
N GLY A 72 -10.79 13.60 -11.51
CA GLY A 72 -12.08 14.16 -11.08
C GLY A 72 -13.24 13.16 -11.08
N GLY A 73 -13.06 11.96 -11.60
CA GLY A 73 -14.06 10.88 -11.59
C GLY A 73 -13.88 9.87 -10.47
N ASP A 74 -12.98 10.10 -9.51
CA ASP A 74 -12.74 9.15 -8.42
C ASP A 74 -13.89 9.13 -7.40
N LEU A 75 -14.67 8.07 -7.45
CA LEU A 75 -15.74 7.76 -6.49
C LEU A 75 -15.29 6.77 -5.40
N THR A 76 -14.09 6.19 -5.55
CA THR A 76 -13.59 5.12 -4.67
C THR A 76 -13.38 5.65 -3.26
N ILE A 77 -12.73 6.81 -3.13
CA ILE A 77 -12.49 7.44 -1.82
C ILE A 77 -13.81 7.75 -1.14
N ASN A 78 -14.79 8.29 -1.87
CA ASN A 78 -16.09 8.66 -1.31
C ASN A 78 -16.82 7.42 -0.77
N LEU A 79 -16.87 6.33 -1.56
CA LEU A 79 -17.52 5.09 -1.16
C LEU A 79 -16.85 4.43 0.04
N VAL A 80 -15.51 4.35 0.04
CA VAL A 80 -14.75 3.72 1.12
C VAL A 80 -14.88 4.52 2.41
N MET A 81 -14.76 5.85 2.35
CA MET A 81 -14.89 6.70 3.52
C MET A 81 -16.29 6.68 4.11
N GLU A 82 -17.32 6.63 3.27
CA GLU A 82 -18.71 6.47 3.73
C GLU A 82 -18.91 5.12 4.43
N THR A 83 -18.36 4.03 3.87
CA THR A 83 -18.46 2.69 4.47
C THR A 83 -17.74 2.62 5.81
N ILE A 84 -16.53 3.18 5.88
CA ILE A 84 -15.76 3.30 7.13
C ILE A 84 -16.53 4.09 8.19
N ALA A 85 -17.14 5.21 7.80
CA ALA A 85 -17.96 6.03 8.70
C ALA A 85 -19.18 5.25 9.21
N LYS A 86 -19.87 4.49 8.34
CA LYS A 86 -21.01 3.62 8.70
C LYS A 86 -20.60 2.51 9.66
N MET A 87 -19.40 1.95 9.50
CA MET A 87 -18.83 0.93 10.39
C MET A 87 -18.38 1.52 11.74
N GLY A 88 -18.32 2.84 11.88
CA GLY A 88 -18.03 3.54 13.14
C GLY A 88 -16.54 3.75 13.43
N PHE A 89 -15.65 3.54 12.46
CA PHE A 89 -14.22 3.78 12.64
C PHE A 89 -13.89 5.26 12.77
N LYS A 90 -12.89 5.58 13.59
CA LYS A 90 -12.49 6.95 13.90
C LYS A 90 -10.97 7.16 13.88
N ASN A 91 -10.59 8.43 13.87
CA ASN A 91 -9.20 8.88 13.98
C ASN A 91 -8.27 8.37 12.87
N LEU A 92 -8.78 8.01 11.70
CA LEU A 92 -7.97 7.50 10.62
C LEU A 92 -7.09 8.59 9.99
N THR A 93 -5.96 8.15 9.46
CA THR A 93 -5.07 8.99 8.66
C THR A 93 -5.30 8.69 7.18
N LEU A 94 -5.66 9.69 6.39
CA LEU A 94 -5.83 9.56 4.95
C LEU A 94 -4.54 9.95 4.23
N ALA A 95 -3.96 9.04 3.47
CA ALA A 95 -2.76 9.26 2.66
C ALA A 95 -3.09 9.09 1.17
N SER A 96 -3.62 10.15 0.55
CA SER A 96 -3.87 10.17 -0.90
C SER A 96 -2.78 10.95 -1.60
N SER A 97 -2.34 10.52 -2.78
CA SER A 97 -1.30 11.29 -3.48
C SER A 97 -1.83 12.64 -4.00
N SER A 98 -3.13 12.77 -4.29
CA SER A 98 -3.78 14.03 -4.68
C SER A 98 -5.26 13.98 -4.36
N LEU A 99 -5.85 15.11 -3.98
CA LEU A 99 -7.29 15.25 -3.71
C LEU A 99 -7.86 16.40 -4.55
N SER A 100 -8.92 16.09 -5.30
CA SER A 100 -9.65 17.03 -6.16
C SER A 100 -11.04 17.36 -5.59
N ASP A 101 -11.76 18.25 -6.26
CA ASP A 101 -13.08 18.77 -5.84
C ASP A 101 -14.16 17.67 -5.71
N CYS A 102 -14.01 16.54 -6.42
CA CYS A 102 -14.91 15.39 -6.35
C CYS A 102 -14.94 14.73 -4.95
N HIS A 103 -13.97 15.02 -4.09
CA HIS A 103 -13.92 14.54 -2.70
C HIS A 103 -14.55 15.50 -1.70
N ALA A 104 -15.39 16.45 -2.14
CA ALA A 104 -16.13 17.34 -1.24
C ALA A 104 -16.86 16.62 -0.07
N PRO A 105 -17.45 15.41 -0.24
CA PRO A 105 -18.08 14.68 0.87
C PRO A 105 -17.12 14.32 2.01
N LEU A 106 -15.81 14.30 1.76
CA LEU A 106 -14.80 14.04 2.77
C LEU A 106 -14.80 15.07 3.90
N VAL A 107 -15.23 16.30 3.63
CA VAL A 107 -15.33 17.37 4.64
C VAL A 107 -16.24 16.98 5.80
N GLU A 108 -17.34 16.27 5.53
CA GLU A 108 -18.24 15.78 6.58
C GLU A 108 -17.61 14.65 7.39
N HIS A 109 -16.87 13.75 6.76
CA HIS A 109 -16.13 12.69 7.46
C HIS A 109 -15.03 13.24 8.37
N ILE A 110 -14.42 14.36 7.98
CA ILE A 110 -13.48 15.12 8.81
C ILE A 110 -14.21 15.72 10.02
N ARG A 111 -15.34 16.41 9.81
CA ARG A 111 -16.13 17.01 10.90
C ARG A 111 -16.63 15.97 11.91
N ASN A 112 -17.01 14.79 11.43
CA ASN A 112 -17.47 13.67 12.26
C ASN A 112 -16.33 12.91 12.98
N GLY A 113 -15.07 13.29 12.76
CA GLY A 113 -13.91 12.67 13.42
C GLY A 113 -13.50 11.31 12.86
N VAL A 114 -13.99 10.94 11.67
CA VAL A 114 -13.57 9.71 10.96
C VAL A 114 -12.14 9.86 10.48
N VAL A 115 -11.81 11.01 9.87
CA VAL A 115 -10.45 11.36 9.44
C VAL A 115 -9.87 12.41 10.38
N SER A 116 -8.72 12.09 10.99
CA SER A 116 -8.00 13.01 11.87
C SER A 116 -6.85 13.74 11.17
N ARG A 117 -6.23 13.09 10.17
CA ARG A 117 -5.03 13.59 9.48
C ARG A 117 -5.10 13.30 8.00
N ILE A 118 -4.60 14.22 7.19
CA ILE A 118 -4.52 14.08 5.73
C ILE A 118 -3.09 14.35 5.28
N TYR A 119 -2.53 13.39 4.55
CA TYR A 119 -1.30 13.52 3.78
C TYR A 119 -1.67 13.53 2.30
N THR A 120 -1.35 14.63 1.61
CA THR A 120 -1.48 14.75 0.17
C THR A 120 -0.46 15.71 -0.40
N SER A 121 -0.11 15.52 -1.68
CA SER A 121 0.74 16.48 -2.40
C SER A 121 -0.02 17.71 -2.88
N GLY A 122 -1.32 17.55 -3.14
CA GLY A 122 -2.18 18.58 -3.69
C GLY A 122 -3.59 18.45 -3.14
N LEU A 123 -4.18 19.60 -2.79
CA LEU A 123 -5.50 19.68 -2.20
C LEU A 123 -6.20 20.91 -2.79
N ARG A 124 -7.37 20.70 -3.40
CA ARG A 124 -8.12 21.75 -4.13
C ARG A 124 -9.59 21.81 -3.68
N GLY A 125 -10.22 22.93 -4.01
CA GLY A 125 -11.65 23.16 -3.80
C GLY A 125 -12.05 23.28 -2.32
N PRO A 126 -13.30 22.91 -1.95
CA PRO A 126 -13.84 23.13 -0.61
C PRO A 126 -13.08 22.37 0.48
N LEU A 127 -12.37 21.30 0.10
CA LEU A 127 -11.51 20.56 1.02
C LEU A 127 -10.30 21.41 1.47
N ALA A 128 -9.80 22.29 0.60
CA ALA A 128 -8.68 23.21 0.91
C ALA A 128 -9.08 24.22 1.95
N GLU A 129 -10.27 24.79 1.82
CA GLU A 129 -10.82 25.73 2.78
C GLU A 129 -11.08 25.05 4.14
N ALA A 130 -11.69 23.85 4.12
CA ALA A 130 -11.96 23.09 5.33
C ALA A 130 -10.68 22.67 6.08
N SER A 131 -9.63 22.31 5.34
CA SER A 131 -8.35 21.94 5.93
C SER A 131 -7.51 23.14 6.39
N ALA A 132 -7.60 24.29 5.70
CA ALA A 132 -6.96 25.53 6.13
C ALA A 132 -7.55 26.05 7.46
N ALA A 133 -8.87 25.92 7.64
CA ALA A 133 -9.53 26.23 8.90
C ALA A 133 -9.11 25.30 10.05
N CYS A 134 -8.70 24.06 9.73
CA CYS A 134 -8.26 23.07 10.71
C CYS A 134 -6.74 22.93 10.68
N SER A 135 -6.02 23.89 11.26
CA SER A 135 -4.54 24.04 11.20
C SER A 135 -3.71 22.84 11.71
N ARG A 136 -4.35 21.76 12.19
CA ARG A 136 -3.71 20.54 12.69
C ARG A 136 -3.79 19.34 11.73
N MET A 137 -4.57 19.43 10.63
CA MET A 137 -4.95 18.26 9.83
C MET A 137 -4.04 17.96 8.64
N VAL A 138 -3.47 18.97 7.98
CA VAL A 138 -2.64 18.76 6.79
C VAL A 138 -1.18 18.84 7.19
N GLN A 139 -0.52 17.69 7.15
CA GLN A 139 0.94 17.66 7.25
C GLN A 139 1.53 17.64 5.84
N PRO A 140 2.45 18.56 5.52
CA PRO A 140 3.19 18.46 4.27
C PRO A 140 3.93 17.12 4.24
N TYR A 141 4.01 16.51 3.06
CA TYR A 141 4.74 15.26 2.85
C TYR A 141 6.23 15.50 3.11
N SER A 142 6.67 15.36 4.36
CA SER A 142 8.07 15.41 4.76
C SER A 142 8.59 13.97 4.80
N SER A 143 9.60 13.69 3.98
CA SER A 143 10.33 12.41 3.95
C SER A 143 10.86 11.98 5.32
N ALA A 144 10.96 12.89 6.30
CA ALA A 144 11.38 12.59 7.66
C ALA A 144 10.30 11.96 8.56
N SER A 145 9.01 12.07 8.19
CA SER A 145 7.89 11.67 9.06
C SER A 145 7.53 10.18 8.93
N VAL A 146 7.80 9.59 7.77
CA VAL A 146 7.52 8.17 7.48
C VAL A 146 8.46 7.24 8.26
N CYS A 147 9.69 7.67 8.53
CA CYS A 147 10.69 6.84 9.22
C CYS A 147 10.43 6.63 10.72
N ARG A 148 9.51 7.40 11.34
CA ARG A 148 9.26 7.30 12.80
C ARG A 148 8.14 6.33 13.21
N ALA A 149 7.41 5.76 12.25
CA ALA A 149 6.31 4.83 12.50
C ALA A 149 6.67 3.35 12.31
N VAL A 150 7.93 3.04 11.98
CA VAL A 150 8.43 1.67 11.81
C VAL A 150 9.71 1.50 12.63
N THR A 151 9.57 1.42 13.94
CA THR A 151 10.58 0.80 14.81
C THR A 151 9.86 0.39 16.11
N PRO A 152 10.07 -0.85 16.60
CA PRO A 152 9.37 -1.40 17.75
C PRO A 152 9.67 -0.66 19.06
#